data_AF-A0A2A9MIA3-F1
#
_entry.id   AF-A0A2A9MIA3-F1
#
_cell.length_a   1.000
_cell.length_b   1.000
_cell.length_c   1.000
_cell.angle_alpha   90.00
_cell.angle_beta   90.00
_cell.angle_gamma   90.00
#
_symmetry.space_group_name_H-M   'P 1'
#
loop_
_entity.id
_entity.type
_entity.pdbx_description
1 polymer ?
#
loop_
_entity_poly.entity_id
_entity_poly.type
_entity_poly.pdbx_seq_one_letter_code
_entity_poly.pdbx_strand_id
1 'polypeptide(L)'
;MNAFATALRRGAAPTSLLPRRGIDELWKGGYLDPAIGAKQKEANAVSGDAWPACLLRLKSFEDLHKLWYICLKEKNLLMGERWAARQHKQDMKEPERLQKVRRTMRRILIVLTKREIQQQCLRARDILAKQQKREALETRRFQLEEKMLQLEHRIRRMEPAQSLMKEAWQATLDRYRADHEDILIQLHPLRKETTQLLAPDWRYERKYSDLPGPIRWKKQYIPALEDQYRKPIRFH
;
A
#
# COMPACT_ATOMS: atom_id res chain seq x y z
N MET A 1 48.46 43.59 58.13
CA MET A 1 47.04 43.21 58.28
C MET A 1 46.28 43.68 57.05
N ASN A 2 45.42 42.81 56.52
CA ASN A 2 44.40 43.03 55.46
C ASN A 2 44.95 42.99 54.02
N ALA A 3 44.94 41.86 53.30
CA ALA A 3 43.82 41.08 52.74
C ALA A 3 43.10 41.78 51.58
N PHE A 4 43.44 41.40 50.34
CA PHE A 4 42.57 41.53 49.15
C PHE A 4 42.73 40.29 48.28
N ALA A 5 41.93 39.26 48.58
CA ALA A 5 41.67 38.16 47.66
C ALA A 5 40.43 38.55 46.84
N THR A 6 40.64 38.91 45.58
CA THR A 6 39.57 39.26 44.64
C THR A 6 38.91 37.98 44.14
N ALA A 7 37.90 37.49 44.85
CA ALA A 7 37.07 36.38 44.37
C ALA A 7 36.09 36.89 43.31
N LEU A 8 36.35 36.55 42.05
CA LEU A 8 35.41 36.68 40.94
C LEU A 8 34.17 35.83 41.22
N ARG A 9 33.12 36.45 41.77
CA ARG A 9 31.80 35.84 41.89
C ARG A 9 31.14 35.83 40.51
N ARG A 10 31.48 34.83 39.68
CA ARG A 10 30.65 34.49 38.52
C ARG A 10 29.30 33.97 39.05
N GLY A 11 28.29 34.83 39.00
CA GLY A 11 26.90 34.40 39.18
C GLY A 11 26.55 33.42 38.08
N ALA A 12 26.54 32.13 38.39
CA ALA A 12 25.93 31.13 37.55
C ALA A 12 24.42 31.39 37.56
N ALA A 13 23.88 31.90 36.45
CA ALA A 13 22.44 31.86 36.21
C ALA A 13 22.01 30.38 36.30
N PRO A 14 20.90 30.04 37.00
CA PRO A 14 20.41 28.68 37.02
C PRO A 14 20.00 28.32 35.59
N THR A 15 20.86 27.58 34.89
CA THR A 15 20.51 26.88 33.65
C THR A 15 19.37 25.95 33.99
N SER A 16 18.15 26.31 33.57
CA SER A 16 16.99 25.43 33.66
C SER A 16 17.31 24.14 32.90
N LEU A 17 17.59 23.06 33.62
CA LEU A 17 17.80 21.71 33.07
C LEU A 17 16.49 21.09 32.55
N LEU A 18 15.36 21.81 32.66
CA LEU A 18 14.10 21.38 32.10
C LEU A 18 14.15 21.51 30.57
N PRO A 19 13.82 20.46 29.82
CA PRO A 19 13.69 20.58 28.37
C PRO A 19 12.64 21.66 28.08
N ARG A 20 13.04 22.72 27.35
CA ARG A 20 12.18 23.87 26.97
C ARG A 20 10.90 23.47 26.20
N ARG A 21 10.81 22.22 25.77
CA ARG A 21 9.68 21.59 25.07
C ARG A 21 9.51 20.19 25.66
N GLY A 22 8.34 19.94 26.25
CA GLY A 22 8.07 18.74 27.02
C GLY A 22 6.63 18.74 27.53
N ILE A 23 6.44 18.47 28.81
CA ILE A 23 5.11 18.37 29.42
C ILE A 23 4.30 19.67 29.32
N ASP A 24 4.96 20.82 29.29
CA ASP A 24 4.32 22.13 29.19
C ASP A 24 3.48 22.31 27.92
N GLU A 25 3.78 21.58 26.84
CA GLU A 25 2.97 21.61 25.61
C GLU A 25 1.54 21.10 25.82
N LEU A 26 1.26 20.40 26.93
CA LEU A 26 -0.07 19.89 27.25
C LEU A 26 -1.05 20.98 27.70
N TRP A 27 -0.57 22.11 28.24
CA TRP A 27 -1.44 23.20 28.72
C TRP A 27 -1.07 24.56 28.16
N LYS A 28 0.12 24.72 27.56
CA LYS A 28 0.58 25.99 27.00
C LYS A 28 -0.39 26.53 25.96
N GLY A 29 -0.82 27.78 26.11
CA GLY A 29 -1.77 28.42 25.19
C GLY A 29 -3.25 28.12 25.47
N GLY A 30 -3.54 27.17 26.37
CA GLY A 30 -4.89 26.78 26.78
C GLY A 30 -5.38 27.52 28.04
N TYR A 31 -6.54 27.13 28.52
CA TYR A 31 -7.20 27.68 29.70
C TYR A 31 -6.46 27.37 31.01
N LEU A 32 -5.74 26.25 31.04
CA LEU A 32 -4.95 25.81 32.19
C LEU A 32 -3.58 26.51 32.30
N ASP A 33 -3.18 27.31 31.32
CA ASP A 33 -1.89 28.00 31.33
C ASP A 33 -1.88 29.13 32.40
N PRO A 34 -0.98 29.08 33.40
CA PRO A 34 -0.88 30.14 34.40
C PRO A 34 -0.24 31.42 33.87
N ALA A 35 0.52 31.36 32.77
CA ALA A 35 1.25 32.51 32.23
C ALA A 35 0.37 33.46 31.40
N ILE A 36 -0.85 33.05 31.05
CA ILE A 36 -1.70 33.75 30.09
C ILE A 36 -2.90 34.39 30.82
N GLY A 37 -3.18 35.66 30.51
CA GLY A 37 -4.35 36.39 31.04
C GLY A 37 -5.68 35.92 30.41
N ALA A 38 -6.81 36.18 31.09
CA ALA A 38 -8.14 35.71 30.69
C ALA A 38 -8.55 36.11 29.25
N LYS A 39 -8.32 37.38 28.87
CA LYS A 39 -8.63 37.88 27.51
C LYS A 39 -7.88 37.10 26.42
N GLN A 40 -6.61 36.77 26.66
CA GLN A 40 -5.80 36.03 25.70
C GLN A 40 -6.22 34.56 25.61
N LYS A 41 -6.68 33.96 26.72
CA LYS A 41 -7.25 32.60 26.72
C LYS A 41 -8.49 32.51 25.85
N GLU A 42 -9.38 33.50 25.95
CA GLU A 42 -10.58 33.58 25.11
C GLU A 42 -10.23 33.78 23.63
N ALA A 43 -9.27 34.66 23.32
CA ALA A 43 -8.79 34.85 21.96
C ALA A 43 -8.19 33.56 21.36
N ASN A 44 -7.41 32.81 22.15
CA ASN A 44 -6.83 31.53 21.73
C ASN A 44 -7.86 30.41 21.59
N ALA A 45 -9.01 30.52 22.26
CA ALA A 45 -10.07 29.53 22.19
C ALA A 45 -10.74 29.54 20.82
N VAL A 46 -11.00 30.75 20.29
CA VAL A 46 -11.65 31.00 19.00
C VAL A 46 -11.05 30.12 17.91
N SER A 47 -11.80 29.09 17.53
CA SER A 47 -11.36 28.07 16.59
C SER A 47 -12.04 28.20 15.23
N GLY A 48 -11.24 28.14 14.17
CA GLY A 48 -11.76 28.04 12.80
C GLY A 48 -12.45 26.70 12.51
N ASP A 49 -12.75 26.46 11.25
CA ASP A 49 -13.39 25.21 10.81
C ASP A 49 -12.44 24.02 10.72
N ALA A 50 -13.02 22.82 10.80
CA ALA A 50 -12.31 21.58 10.58
C ALA A 50 -11.86 21.46 9.11
N TRP A 51 -10.56 21.21 8.88
CA TRP A 51 -9.95 20.88 7.58
C TRP A 51 -10.88 20.06 6.67
N PRO A 52 -11.31 20.62 5.52
CA PRO A 52 -12.18 19.93 4.58
C PRO A 52 -11.40 18.86 3.80
N ALA A 53 -12.08 17.76 3.46
CA ALA A 53 -11.45 16.62 2.80
C ALA A 53 -10.93 16.96 1.40
N CYS A 54 -11.51 17.93 0.69
CA CYS A 54 -11.03 18.39 -0.61
C CYS A 54 -9.61 18.97 -0.52
N LEU A 55 -9.35 19.87 0.45
CA LEU A 55 -8.03 20.46 0.66
C LEU A 55 -7.00 19.42 1.10
N LEU A 56 -7.40 18.48 1.96
CA LEU A 56 -6.50 17.40 2.42
C LEU A 56 -6.04 16.48 1.27
N ARG A 57 -6.86 16.29 0.23
CA ARG A 57 -6.47 15.48 -0.94
C ARG A 57 -5.38 16.14 -1.78
N LEU A 58 -5.26 17.46 -1.76
CA LEU A 58 -4.26 18.21 -2.51
C LEU A 58 -2.88 18.22 -1.82
N LYS A 59 -2.80 17.78 -0.55
CA LYS A 59 -1.57 17.83 0.24
C LYS A 59 -0.72 16.56 0.08
N SER A 60 0.59 16.73 0.19
CA SER A 60 1.57 15.64 0.16
C SER A 60 1.42 14.70 1.38
N PHE A 61 2.01 13.51 1.32
CA PHE A 61 2.01 12.60 2.47
C PHE A 61 2.74 13.22 3.68
N GLU A 62 3.88 13.87 3.45
CA GLU A 62 4.66 14.52 4.50
C GLU A 62 3.89 15.64 5.20
N ASP A 63 3.16 16.46 4.44
CA ASP A 63 2.36 17.55 5.01
C ASP A 63 1.19 17.00 5.85
N LEU A 64 0.52 15.95 5.36
CA LEU A 64 -0.53 15.28 6.13
C LEU A 64 0.02 14.64 7.40
N HIS A 65 1.22 14.08 7.35
CA HIS A 65 1.90 13.51 8.51
C HIS A 65 2.26 14.58 9.55
N LYS A 66 2.82 15.72 9.11
CA LYS A 66 3.08 16.88 10.00
C LYS A 66 1.78 17.42 10.60
N LEU A 67 0.75 17.58 9.77
CA LEU A 67 -0.58 18.04 10.20
C LEU A 67 -1.20 17.10 11.24
N TRP A 68 -1.05 15.78 11.06
CA TRP A 68 -1.53 14.80 12.02
C TRP A 68 -0.94 15.02 13.42
N TYR A 69 0.37 15.26 13.53
CA TYR A 69 1.01 15.54 14.82
C TYR A 69 0.58 16.87 15.43
N ILE A 70 0.35 17.90 14.60
CA ILE A 70 -0.22 19.17 15.09
C ILE A 70 -1.61 18.93 15.69
N CYS A 71 -2.48 18.22 14.96
CA CYS A 71 -3.80 17.84 15.47
C CYS A 71 -3.72 16.93 16.70
N LEU A 72 -2.72 16.06 16.79
CA LEU A 72 -2.54 15.17 17.93
C LEU A 72 -2.17 15.94 19.20
N LYS A 73 -1.25 16.91 19.10
CA LYS A 73 -0.88 17.78 20.22
C LYS A 73 -2.07 18.59 20.71
N GLU A 74 -2.80 19.18 19.78
CA GLU A 74 -4.03 19.92 20.06
C GLU A 74 -5.08 19.03 20.74
N LYS A 75 -5.31 17.82 20.23
CA LYS A 75 -6.23 16.85 20.85
C LYS A 75 -5.82 16.50 22.27
N ASN A 76 -4.52 16.35 22.54
CA ASN A 76 -4.02 16.02 23.87
C ASN A 76 -4.23 17.18 24.85
N LEU A 77 -3.99 18.42 24.42
CA LEU A 77 -4.26 19.62 25.21
C LEU A 77 -5.75 19.70 25.59
N LEU A 78 -6.65 19.59 24.62
CA LEU A 78 -8.10 19.66 24.86
C LEU A 78 -8.62 18.51 25.73
N MET A 79 -8.01 17.33 25.64
CA MET A 79 -8.34 16.21 26.51
C MET A 79 -7.93 16.47 27.96
N GLY A 80 -6.79 17.14 28.18
CA GLY A 80 -6.34 17.59 29.50
C GLY A 80 -7.31 18.62 30.10
N GLU A 81 -7.70 19.63 29.33
CA GLU A 81 -8.69 20.62 29.75
C GLU A 81 -10.04 20.00 30.09
N ARG A 82 -10.51 19.06 29.26
CA ARG A 82 -11.75 18.31 29.52
C ARG A 82 -11.66 17.50 30.81
N TRP A 83 -10.51 16.90 31.09
CA TRP A 83 -10.30 16.15 32.33
C TRP A 83 -10.29 17.08 33.53
N ALA A 84 -9.59 18.21 33.47
CA ALA A 84 -9.57 19.21 34.53
C ALA A 84 -10.97 19.76 34.82
N ALA A 85 -11.75 20.12 33.79
CA ALA A 85 -13.13 20.58 33.94
C ALA A 85 -13.99 19.55 34.69
N ARG A 86 -13.87 18.26 34.35
CA ARG A 86 -14.56 17.17 35.06
C ARG A 86 -14.14 17.05 36.52
N GLN A 87 -12.84 17.17 36.83
CA GLN A 87 -12.37 17.14 38.23
C GLN A 87 -12.97 18.29 39.05
N HIS A 88 -13.10 19.47 38.44
CA HIS A 88 -13.73 20.63 39.06
C HIS A 88 -15.27 20.63 38.99
N LYS A 89 -15.89 19.56 38.47
CA LYS A 89 -17.35 19.47 38.24
C LYS A 89 -17.90 20.64 37.42
N GLN A 90 -17.11 21.12 36.46
CA GLN A 90 -17.47 22.19 35.53
C GLN A 90 -17.54 21.65 34.10
N ASP A 91 -18.33 22.32 33.27
CA ASP A 91 -18.35 22.03 31.84
C ASP A 91 -17.11 22.57 31.13
N MET A 92 -16.67 21.82 30.13
CA MET A 92 -15.53 22.22 29.29
C MET A 92 -15.92 23.45 28.45
N LYS A 93 -15.04 24.45 28.42
CA LYS A 93 -15.17 25.59 27.52
C LYS A 93 -14.92 25.13 26.07
N GLU A 94 -15.82 25.49 25.16
CA GLU A 94 -15.77 25.19 23.72
C GLU A 94 -15.52 23.70 23.36
N PRO A 95 -16.43 22.78 23.72
CA PRO A 95 -16.29 21.34 23.43
C PRO A 95 -16.26 21.02 21.91
N GLU A 96 -16.76 21.93 21.08
CA GLU A 96 -16.77 21.81 19.63
C GLU A 96 -15.37 21.73 19.02
N ARG A 97 -14.38 22.42 19.62
CA ARG A 97 -13.00 22.41 19.15
C ARG A 97 -12.41 21.00 19.11
N LEU A 98 -12.69 20.20 20.15
CA LEU A 98 -12.29 18.80 20.20
C LEU A 98 -12.98 17.98 19.10
N GLN A 99 -14.25 18.25 18.81
CA GLN A 99 -14.96 17.56 17.72
C GLN A 99 -14.39 17.92 16.35
N LYS A 100 -14.06 19.20 16.13
CA LYS A 100 -13.42 19.69 14.91
C LYS A 100 -12.08 18.97 14.68
N VAL A 101 -11.20 18.92 15.69
CA VAL A 101 -9.90 18.22 15.61
C VAL A 101 -10.07 16.72 15.34
N ARG A 102 -11.02 16.05 16.01
CA ARG A 102 -11.29 14.62 15.72
C ARG A 102 -11.80 14.41 14.30
N ARG A 103 -12.61 15.35 13.78
CA ARG A 103 -13.11 15.33 12.41
C ARG A 103 -11.99 15.50 11.39
N THR A 104 -11.03 16.39 11.62
CA THR A 104 -9.86 16.56 10.73
C THR A 104 -8.99 15.31 10.72
N MET A 105 -8.67 14.75 11.90
CA MET A 105 -7.92 13.50 12.00
C MET A 105 -8.60 12.36 11.26
N ARG A 106 -9.92 12.17 11.44
CA ARG A 106 -10.68 11.13 10.70
C ARG A 106 -10.60 11.35 9.19
N ARG A 107 -10.70 12.59 8.72
CA ARG A 107 -10.60 12.91 7.28
C ARG A 107 -9.21 12.61 6.73
N ILE A 108 -8.14 12.91 7.48
CA ILE A 108 -6.75 12.55 7.09
C ILE A 108 -6.64 11.04 6.91
N LEU A 109 -7.13 10.25 7.89
CA LEU A 109 -7.11 8.79 7.80
C LEU A 109 -7.85 8.29 6.56
N ILE A 110 -9.07 8.80 6.30
CA ILE A 110 -9.86 8.41 5.13
C ILE A 110 -9.11 8.73 3.82
N VAL A 111 -8.47 9.90 3.73
CA VAL A 111 -7.70 10.28 2.53
C VAL A 111 -6.54 9.32 2.31
N LEU A 112 -5.78 8.99 3.36
CA LEU A 112 -4.66 8.04 3.27
C LEU A 112 -5.14 6.63 2.90
N THR A 113 -6.20 6.14 3.54
CA THR A 113 -6.79 4.83 3.21
C THR A 113 -7.25 4.78 1.76
N LYS A 114 -7.92 5.82 1.24
CA LYS A 114 -8.35 5.85 -0.16
C LYS A 114 -7.17 5.87 -1.14
N ARG A 115 -6.09 6.58 -0.82
CA ARG A 115 -4.86 6.59 -1.64
C ARG A 115 -4.22 5.20 -1.69
N GLU A 116 -4.14 4.52 -0.56
CA GLU A 116 -3.59 3.17 -0.48
C GLU A 116 -4.44 2.17 -1.25
N ILE A 117 -5.78 2.20 -1.08
CA ILE A 117 -6.71 1.37 -1.86
C ILE A 117 -6.50 1.60 -3.36
N GLN A 118 -6.40 2.85 -3.79
CA GLN A 118 -6.16 3.17 -5.21
C GLN A 118 -4.85 2.57 -5.72
N GLN A 119 -3.76 2.69 -4.95
CA GLN A 119 -2.47 2.09 -5.31
C GLN A 119 -2.55 0.56 -5.40
N GLN A 120 -3.26 -0.08 -4.48
CA GLN A 120 -3.49 -1.52 -4.50
C GLN A 120 -4.30 -1.96 -5.72
N CYS A 121 -5.36 -1.23 -6.07
CA CYS A 121 -6.15 -1.50 -7.27
C CYS A 121 -5.32 -1.40 -8.56
N LEU A 122 -4.44 -0.39 -8.66
CA LEU A 122 -3.55 -0.23 -9.81
C LEU A 122 -2.57 -1.41 -9.92
N ARG A 123 -1.92 -1.78 -8.81
CA ARG A 123 -1.02 -2.94 -8.76
C ARG A 123 -1.75 -4.22 -9.15
N ALA A 124 -2.95 -4.45 -8.59
CA ALA A 124 -3.76 -5.63 -8.88
C ALA A 124 -4.15 -5.70 -10.37
N ARG A 125 -4.50 -4.56 -10.98
CA ARG A 125 -4.80 -4.48 -12.42
C ARG A 125 -3.59 -4.84 -13.28
N ASP A 126 -2.41 -4.30 -12.95
CA ASP A 126 -1.18 -4.55 -13.71
C ASP A 126 -0.75 -6.02 -13.58
N ILE A 127 -0.91 -6.59 -12.39
CA ILE A 127 -0.73 -8.01 -12.10
C ILE A 127 -1.66 -8.88 -12.95
N LEU A 128 -2.95 -8.56 -12.99
CA LEU A 128 -3.94 -9.30 -13.76
C LEU A 128 -3.61 -9.27 -15.26
N ALA A 129 -3.20 -8.12 -15.78
CA ALA A 129 -2.80 -7.99 -17.18
C ALA A 129 -1.58 -8.86 -17.52
N LYS A 130 -0.58 -8.93 -16.62
CA LYS A 130 0.59 -9.82 -16.76
C LYS A 130 0.20 -11.29 -16.71
N GLN A 131 -0.75 -11.66 -15.84
CA GLN A 131 -1.28 -13.02 -15.75
C GLN A 131 -1.99 -13.42 -17.04
N GLN A 132 -2.90 -12.59 -17.56
CA GLN A 132 -3.59 -12.86 -18.83
C GLN A 132 -2.59 -13.02 -20.00
N LYS A 133 -1.57 -12.17 -20.04
CA LYS A 133 -0.48 -12.28 -21.04
C LYS A 133 0.28 -13.61 -20.90
N ARG A 134 0.61 -14.01 -19.67
CA ARG A 134 1.27 -15.29 -19.40
C ARG A 134 0.41 -16.46 -19.86
N GLU A 135 -0.87 -16.48 -19.49
CA GLU A 135 -1.81 -17.54 -19.86
C GLU A 135 -1.91 -17.66 -21.38
N ALA A 136 -2.06 -16.55 -22.11
CA ALA A 136 -2.10 -16.55 -23.57
C ALA A 136 -0.80 -17.08 -24.23
N LEU A 137 0.36 -16.80 -23.63
CA LEU A 137 1.63 -17.34 -24.11
C LEU A 137 1.80 -18.82 -23.76
N GLU A 138 1.34 -19.26 -22.58
CA GLU A 138 1.35 -20.68 -22.21
C GLU A 138 0.43 -21.53 -23.09
N THR A 139 -0.75 -21.01 -23.47
CA THR A 139 -1.63 -21.70 -24.42
C THR A 139 -1.00 -21.79 -25.81
N ARG A 140 -0.41 -20.70 -26.32
CA ARG A 140 0.29 -20.70 -27.62
C ARG A 140 1.48 -21.66 -27.62
N ARG A 141 2.28 -21.66 -26.55
CA ARG A 141 3.39 -22.60 -26.35
C ARG A 141 2.89 -24.04 -26.46
N PHE A 142 1.84 -24.39 -25.73
CA PHE A 142 1.28 -25.74 -25.71
C PHE A 142 0.78 -26.16 -27.10
N GLN A 143 0.07 -25.28 -27.81
CA GLN A 143 -0.37 -25.55 -29.19
C GLN A 143 0.79 -25.76 -30.17
N LEU A 144 1.90 -25.03 -30.00
CA LEU A 144 3.10 -25.24 -30.82
C LEU A 144 3.76 -26.58 -30.49
N GLU A 145 3.88 -26.94 -29.21
CA GLU A 145 4.41 -28.24 -28.79
C GLU A 145 3.59 -29.40 -29.38
N GLU A 146 2.25 -29.31 -29.36
CA GLU A 146 1.39 -30.31 -30.01
C GLU A 146 1.63 -30.40 -31.52
N LYS A 147 1.71 -29.27 -32.22
CA LYS A 147 1.98 -29.24 -33.67
C LYS A 147 3.35 -29.82 -34.01
N MET A 148 4.37 -29.51 -33.20
CA MET A 148 5.71 -30.05 -33.34
C MET A 148 5.68 -31.58 -33.20
N LEU A 149 5.05 -32.10 -32.15
CA LEU A 149 4.91 -33.55 -31.94
C LEU A 149 4.18 -34.24 -33.10
N GLN A 150 3.12 -33.63 -33.63
CA GLN A 150 2.40 -34.14 -34.80
C GLN A 150 3.29 -34.17 -36.06
N LEU A 151 4.06 -33.12 -36.31
CA LEU A 151 4.99 -33.07 -37.45
C LEU A 151 6.14 -34.06 -37.29
N GLU A 152 6.74 -34.17 -36.10
CA GLU A 152 7.79 -35.14 -35.79
C GLU A 152 7.30 -36.58 -36.03
N HIS A 153 6.08 -36.89 -35.56
CA HIS A 153 5.46 -38.18 -35.79
C HIS A 153 5.25 -38.47 -37.29
N ARG A 154 4.79 -37.47 -38.06
CA ARG A 154 4.64 -37.58 -39.52
C ARG A 154 5.98 -37.81 -40.20
N ILE A 155 6.99 -37.00 -39.92
CA ILE A 155 8.36 -37.12 -40.49
C ILE A 155 8.94 -38.51 -40.21
N ARG A 156 8.75 -39.03 -38.99
CA ARG A 156 9.26 -40.35 -38.58
C ARG A 156 8.65 -41.51 -39.37
N ARG A 157 7.41 -41.38 -39.85
CA ARG A 157 6.69 -42.42 -40.59
C ARG A 157 6.90 -42.38 -42.11
N MET A 158 7.55 -41.35 -42.66
CA MET A 158 7.72 -41.21 -44.11
C MET A 158 8.84 -42.09 -44.67
N GLU A 159 8.62 -42.61 -45.88
CA GLU A 159 9.62 -43.35 -46.65
C GLU A 159 10.71 -42.43 -47.25
N PRO A 160 11.94 -42.93 -47.45
CA PRO A 160 13.08 -42.15 -47.94
C PRO A 160 12.93 -41.63 -49.38
N ALA A 161 11.98 -42.14 -50.18
CA ALA A 161 11.75 -41.71 -51.56
C ALA A 161 11.18 -40.28 -51.69
N GLN A 162 10.68 -39.68 -50.60
CA GLN A 162 10.04 -38.35 -50.60
C GLN A 162 10.90 -37.28 -49.90
N SER A 163 12.19 -37.20 -50.26
CA SER A 163 13.19 -36.35 -49.57
C SER A 163 12.82 -34.87 -49.51
N LEU A 164 12.29 -34.32 -50.60
CA LEU A 164 12.00 -32.88 -50.72
C LEU A 164 10.84 -32.43 -49.80
N MET A 165 9.83 -33.29 -49.63
CA MET A 165 8.72 -33.05 -48.68
C MET A 165 9.16 -33.19 -47.23
N LYS A 166 10.06 -34.14 -46.96
CA LYS A 166 10.66 -34.32 -45.64
C LYS A 166 11.49 -33.08 -45.25
N GLU A 167 12.28 -32.54 -46.16
CA GLU A 167 13.04 -31.29 -45.97
C GLU A 167 12.11 -30.08 -45.74
N ALA A 168 11.02 -29.97 -46.51
CA ALA A 168 10.03 -28.93 -46.29
C ALA A 168 9.39 -29.01 -44.88
N TRP A 169 9.06 -30.21 -44.41
CA TRP A 169 8.51 -30.40 -43.07
C TRP A 169 9.54 -30.15 -41.97
N GLN A 170 10.81 -30.51 -42.19
CA GLN A 170 11.91 -30.16 -41.28
C GLN A 170 12.05 -28.63 -41.17
N ALA A 171 12.03 -27.91 -42.28
CA ALA A 171 12.06 -26.45 -42.27
C ALA A 171 10.85 -25.84 -41.53
N THR A 172 9.65 -26.41 -41.67
CA THR A 172 8.48 -25.94 -40.88
C THR A 172 8.62 -26.23 -39.39
N LEU A 173 9.24 -27.36 -39.04
CA LEU A 173 9.48 -27.75 -37.67
C LEU A 173 10.50 -26.82 -37.01
N ASP A 174 11.56 -26.45 -37.72
CA ASP A 174 12.55 -25.50 -37.23
C ASP A 174 11.94 -24.10 -37.04
N ARG A 175 10.99 -23.68 -37.88
CA ARG A 175 10.20 -22.46 -37.65
C ARG A 175 9.39 -22.54 -36.35
N TYR A 176 8.71 -23.66 -36.10
CA TYR A 176 7.97 -23.84 -34.84
C TYR A 176 8.86 -23.90 -33.60
N ARG A 177 10.08 -24.46 -33.73
CA ARG A 177 11.09 -24.42 -32.66
C ARG A 177 11.52 -22.98 -32.36
N ALA A 178 11.81 -22.18 -33.37
CA ALA A 178 12.15 -20.76 -33.19
C ALA A 178 11.01 -19.97 -32.53
N ASP A 179 9.76 -20.13 -33.01
CA ASP A 179 8.58 -19.51 -32.39
C ASP A 179 8.39 -19.95 -30.92
N HIS A 180 8.69 -21.21 -30.60
CA HIS A 180 8.62 -21.75 -29.23
C HIS A 180 9.67 -21.14 -28.32
N GLU A 181 10.91 -21.01 -28.79
CA GLU A 181 12.00 -20.35 -28.08
C GLU A 181 11.66 -18.88 -27.77
N ASP A 182 11.12 -18.15 -28.75
CA ASP A 182 10.67 -16.77 -28.57
C ASP A 182 9.59 -16.63 -27.50
N ILE A 183 8.63 -17.56 -27.47
CA ILE A 183 7.59 -17.59 -26.44
C ILE A 183 8.20 -17.89 -25.06
N LEU A 184 9.17 -18.80 -24.97
CA LEU A 184 9.85 -19.09 -23.70
C LEU A 184 10.61 -17.87 -23.17
N ILE A 185 11.29 -17.13 -24.04
CA ILE A 185 11.97 -15.86 -23.69
C ILE A 185 10.96 -14.87 -23.10
N GLN A 186 9.78 -14.73 -23.72
CA GLN A 186 8.73 -13.84 -23.23
C GLN A 186 8.06 -14.33 -21.94
N LEU A 187 7.94 -15.66 -21.75
CA LEU A 187 7.34 -16.27 -20.56
C LEU A 187 8.23 -16.17 -19.32
N HIS A 188 9.55 -16.24 -19.48
CA HIS A 188 10.49 -16.27 -18.37
C HIS A 188 10.33 -15.09 -17.37
N PRO A 189 10.31 -13.81 -17.79
CA PRO A 189 10.06 -12.69 -16.88
C PRO A 189 8.64 -12.73 -16.31
N LEU A 190 7.63 -13.06 -17.11
CA LEU A 190 6.24 -13.12 -16.65
C LEU A 190 6.03 -14.19 -15.55
N ARG A 191 6.72 -15.33 -15.64
CA ARG A 191 6.69 -16.36 -14.59
C ARG A 191 7.31 -15.88 -13.29
N LYS A 192 8.41 -15.11 -13.36
CA LYS A 192 9.06 -14.49 -12.18
C LYS A 192 8.18 -13.42 -11.53
N GLU A 193 7.55 -12.58 -12.34
CA GLU A 193 6.67 -11.51 -11.84
C GLU A 193 5.36 -12.07 -11.26
N THR A 194 4.83 -13.14 -11.84
CA THR A 194 3.62 -13.79 -11.34
C THR A 194 3.88 -14.78 -10.19
N THR A 195 5.14 -15.13 -9.86
CA THR A 195 5.44 -16.07 -8.75
C THR A 195 5.10 -15.49 -7.39
N GLN A 196 5.27 -14.17 -7.22
CA GLN A 196 4.92 -13.46 -5.98
C GLN A 196 3.42 -13.50 -5.66
N LEU A 197 2.58 -13.77 -6.66
CA LEU A 197 1.12 -13.89 -6.51
C LEU A 197 0.69 -15.22 -5.88
N LEU A 198 1.58 -16.21 -5.82
CA LEU A 198 1.32 -17.51 -5.21
C LEU A 198 1.60 -17.57 -3.71
N ALA A 199 2.31 -16.57 -3.14
CA ALA A 199 2.51 -16.50 -1.70
C ALA A 199 1.30 -15.78 -1.06
N PRO A 200 0.54 -16.43 -0.18
CA PRO A 200 -0.52 -15.75 0.56
C PRO A 200 0.13 -14.71 1.48
N ASP A 201 0.08 -13.44 1.08
CA ASP A 201 0.41 -12.34 1.95
C ASP A 201 -0.76 -12.12 2.92
N TRP A 202 -0.51 -12.32 4.22
CA TRP A 202 -1.52 -12.20 5.29
C TRP A 202 -2.24 -10.84 5.31
N ARG A 203 -1.67 -9.81 4.66
CA ARG A 203 -2.25 -8.46 4.51
C ARG A 203 -3.44 -8.41 3.55
N TYR A 204 -3.50 -9.30 2.56
CA TYR A 204 -4.56 -9.34 1.54
C TYR A 204 -5.66 -10.37 1.86
N GLU A 205 -5.56 -11.07 2.98
CA GLU A 205 -6.36 -12.26 3.26
C GLU A 205 -7.79 -11.98 3.77
N ARG A 206 -8.06 -10.80 4.37
CA ARG A 206 -9.26 -10.68 5.23
C ARG A 206 -10.08 -9.38 5.20
N LYS A 207 -9.75 -8.39 4.37
CA LYS A 207 -10.55 -7.13 4.38
C LYS A 207 -10.72 -6.37 3.05
N TYR A 208 -9.85 -6.57 2.07
CA TYR A 208 -9.85 -5.78 0.82
C TYR A 208 -9.64 -6.61 -0.46
N SER A 209 -9.80 -7.94 -0.38
CA SER A 209 -9.73 -8.78 -1.57
C SER A 209 -11.09 -8.78 -2.27
N ASP A 210 -11.28 -7.89 -3.23
CA ASP A 210 -12.41 -7.94 -4.19
C ASP A 210 -12.24 -9.08 -5.22
N LEU A 211 -11.26 -9.97 -5.02
CA LEU A 211 -11.04 -11.14 -5.87
C LEU A 211 -11.99 -12.27 -5.44
N PRO A 212 -12.77 -12.86 -6.37
CA PRO A 212 -13.80 -13.82 -6.03
C PRO A 212 -13.18 -15.17 -5.63
N GLY A 213 -13.39 -15.56 -4.37
CA GLY A 213 -13.27 -16.95 -3.91
C GLY A 213 -11.99 -17.33 -3.14
N PRO A 214 -12.02 -18.43 -2.37
CA PRO A 214 -10.86 -18.97 -1.69
C PRO A 214 -9.85 -19.50 -2.72
N ILE A 215 -8.64 -18.92 -2.73
CA ILE A 215 -7.67 -19.20 -3.77
C ILE A 215 -6.98 -20.55 -3.51
N ARG A 216 -7.45 -21.61 -4.17
CA ARG A 216 -6.85 -22.96 -4.11
C ARG A 216 -5.81 -23.11 -5.22
N TRP A 217 -4.58 -22.63 -5.00
CA TRP A 217 -3.46 -22.67 -5.96
C TRP A 217 -2.85 -24.07 -6.22
N LYS A 218 -3.64 -25.14 -6.24
CA LYS A 218 -3.18 -26.51 -6.60
C LYS A 218 -3.86 -27.02 -7.86
N LYS A 219 -3.62 -26.32 -8.96
CA LYS A 219 -3.57 -26.77 -10.36
C LYS A 219 -3.28 -25.52 -11.17
N GLN A 220 -2.24 -25.53 -12.00
CA GLN A 220 -2.01 -24.46 -12.95
C GLN A 220 -3.26 -24.39 -13.85
N TYR A 221 -4.10 -23.38 -13.63
CA TYR A 221 -5.30 -23.16 -14.41
C TYR A 221 -4.86 -22.62 -15.77
N ILE A 222 -4.63 -23.51 -16.73
CA ILE A 222 -4.37 -23.15 -18.12
C ILE A 222 -5.70 -23.33 -18.85
N PRO A 223 -6.33 -22.25 -19.38
CA PRO A 223 -7.60 -22.34 -20.11
C PRO A 223 -7.59 -23.36 -21.26
N ALA A 224 -6.44 -23.60 -21.89
CA ALA A 224 -6.30 -24.63 -22.94
C ALA A 224 -6.51 -26.07 -22.44
N LEU A 225 -6.42 -26.33 -21.13
CA LEU A 225 -6.71 -27.64 -20.54
C LEU A 225 -8.19 -27.79 -20.14
N GLU A 226 -9.00 -26.73 -20.22
CA GLU A 226 -10.43 -26.76 -19.86
C GLU A 226 -11.25 -27.58 -20.87
N ASP A 227 -10.94 -27.46 -22.16
CA ASP A 227 -11.68 -28.14 -23.23
C ASP A 227 -11.43 -29.66 -23.30
N GLN A 228 -10.31 -30.15 -22.76
CA GLN A 228 -10.02 -31.59 -22.79
C GLN A 228 -10.84 -32.40 -21.78
N TYR A 229 -11.35 -31.80 -20.71
CA TYR A 229 -12.15 -32.50 -19.70
C TYR A 229 -13.67 -32.51 -19.98
N ARG A 230 -14.16 -31.75 -20.98
CA ARG A 230 -15.60 -31.60 -21.24
C ARG A 230 -16.22 -32.63 -22.19
N LYS A 231 -15.45 -33.58 -22.73
CA LYS A 231 -16.02 -34.72 -23.46
C LYS A 231 -16.04 -35.93 -22.52
N PRO A 232 -17.16 -36.23 -21.84
CA PRO A 232 -17.30 -37.56 -21.26
C PRO A 232 -17.16 -38.56 -22.40
N ILE A 233 -16.24 -39.50 -22.25
CA ILE A 233 -16.09 -40.64 -23.16
C ILE A 233 -17.46 -41.34 -23.16
N ARG A 234 -18.25 -41.14 -24.22
CA ARG A 234 -19.48 -41.90 -24.41
C ARG A 234 -19.05 -43.30 -24.83
N PHE A 235 -19.12 -44.23 -23.90
CA PHE A 235 -19.14 -45.64 -24.25
C PHE A 235 -20.50 -45.90 -24.92
N HIS A 236 -20.47 -46.08 -26.24
CA HIS A 236 -21.58 -46.60 -27.03
C HIS A 236 -21.36 -48.09 -27.23
#